data_AF-A0A1Q8E9F6-F1
#
_entry.id   AF-A0A1Q8E9F6-F1
#
_cell.length_a   1.000
_cell.length_b   1.000
_cell.length_c   1.000
_cell.angle_alpha   90.00
_cell.angle_beta   90.00
_cell.angle_gamma   90.00
#
_symmetry.space_group_name_H-M   'P 1'
#
loop_
_entity.id
_entity.type
_entity.pdbx_description
1 polymer ?
#
loop_
_entity_poly.entity_id
_entity_poly.type
_entity_poly.pdbx_seq_one_letter_code
_entity_poly.pdbx_strand_id
1 'polypeptide(L)' 'MEKYLFIGESNISWYVYNLKNKLYEVLDNPSGRLLKQFGTLDELLRQVLKEALENETISS' A
#
# COMPACT_ATOMS: atom_id res chain seq x y z
N MET A 1 17.36 -8.09 7.80
CA MET A 1 16.06 -8.59 7.31
C MET A 1 15.02 -7.51 7.56
N GLU A 2 14.38 -7.03 6.50
CA GLU A 2 13.15 -6.26 6.64
C GLU A 2 12.09 -7.18 7.26
N LYS A 3 11.30 -6.67 8.22
CA LYS A 3 10.17 -7.39 8.80
C LYS A 3 8.92 -6.58 8.53
N TYR A 4 8.00 -7.17 7.79
CA TYR A 4 6.75 -6.54 7.41
C TYR A 4 5.58 -7.23 8.11
N LEU A 5 4.62 -6.45 8.57
CA LEU A 5 3.27 -6.92 8.83
C LEU A 5 2.46 -6.71 7.55
N PHE A 6 1.91 -7.78 6.99
CA PHE A 6 1.06 -7.71 5.81
C PHE A 6 -0.32 -7.16 6.18
N ILE A 7 -0.81 -6.20 5.40
CA ILE A 7 -2.13 -5.57 5.59
C ILE A 7 -3.08 -6.02 4.48
N GLY A 8 -2.60 -6.08 3.25
CA GLY A 8 -3.39 -6.51 2.09
C GLY A 8 -2.62 -6.37 0.79
N GLU A 9 -3.27 -6.66 -0.32
CA GLU A 9 -2.70 -6.52 -1.66
C GLU A 9 -3.73 -6.09 -2.70
N SER A 10 -3.22 -5.60 -3.82
CA SER A 10 -3.94 -5.44 -5.09
C SER A 10 -3.20 -6.21 -6.18
N ASN A 11 -3.67 -6.10 -7.43
CA ASN A 11 -3.07 -6.80 -8.58
C ASN A 11 -1.59 -6.46 -8.82
N ILE A 12 -1.11 -5.30 -8.37
CA ILE A 12 0.25 -4.82 -8.63
C ILE A 12 0.99 -4.33 -7.38
N SER A 13 0.37 -4.37 -6.20
CA SER A 13 0.95 -3.78 -4.99
C SER A 13 0.68 -4.60 -3.73
N TRP A 14 1.66 -4.62 -2.82
CA TRP A 14 1.46 -5.03 -1.43
C TRP A 14 1.35 -3.81 -0.52
N TYR A 15 0.45 -3.90 0.45
CA TYR A 15 0.25 -2.92 1.51
C TYR A 15 0.79 -3.52 2.81
N VAL A 16 1.79 -2.89 3.40
CA VAL A 16 2.50 -3.45 4.55
C VAL A 16 2.77 -2.39 5.61
N TYR A 17 2.99 -2.83 6.84
CA TYR A 17 3.61 -2.02 7.88
C TYR A 17 5.05 -2.49 8.10
N ASN A 18 6.01 -1.59 7.90
CA ASN A 18 7.43 -1.85 8.09
C ASN A 18 7.77 -1.74 9.58
N LEU A 19 8.09 -2.88 10.22
CA LEU A 19 8.37 -2.94 11.65
C LEU A 19 9.67 -2.24 12.06
N LYS A 20 10.60 -2.04 11.10
CA LYS A 20 11.88 -1.36 11.34
C LYS A 20 11.70 0.16 11.29
N ASN A 21 11.07 0.65 10.22
CA ASN A 21 10.89 2.09 9.99
C ASN A 21 9.67 2.67 10.73
N LYS A 22 8.77 1.80 11.20
CA LYS A 22 7.48 2.16 11.82
C LYS A 22 6.61 3.01 10.89
N LEU A 23 6.61 2.65 9.60
CA LEU A 23 5.85 3.32 8.54
C LEU A 23 4.97 2.31 7.82
N TYR A 24 3.88 2.81 7.25
CA TYR A 24 3.03 2.08 6.33
C TYR A 24 3.57 2.27 4.91
N GLU A 25 3.71 1.19 4.15
CA GLU A 25 4.41 1.19 2.88
C GLU A 25 3.57 0.50 1.80
N VAL A 26 3.63 1.04 0.59
CA VAL A 26 3.14 0.37 -0.63
C VAL A 26 4.37 -0.15 -1.35
N LEU A 27 4.40 -1.46 -1.59
CA LEU A 27 5.47 -2.13 -2.32
C LEU A 27 4.93 -2.63 -3.66
N ASP A 28 5.76 -2.59 -4.68
CA ASP A 28 5.50 -3.23 -5.97
C ASP A 28 5.41 -4.76 -5.79
N ASN A 29 4.34 -5.37 -6.28
CA ASN A 29 4.18 -6.82 -6.36
C ASN A 29 4.54 -7.27 -7.80
N PRO A 30 5.57 -8.12 -8.01
CA PRO A 30 6.26 -8.94 -7.02
C PRO A 30 7.64 -8.42 -6.58
N SER A 31 8.13 -7.28 -7.08
CA SER A 31 9.54 -6.91 -6.89
C SER A 31 9.90 -6.51 -5.45
N GLY A 32 8.92 -6.15 -4.63
CA GLY A 32 9.11 -5.63 -3.28
C GLY A 32 9.70 -4.22 -3.25
N ARG A 33 9.80 -3.53 -4.40
CA ARG A 33 10.31 -2.16 -4.49
C ARG A 33 9.35 -1.21 -3.79
N LEU A 34 9.88 -0.34 -2.93
CA LEU A 34 9.11 0.72 -2.27
C LEU A 34 8.53 1.70 -3.29
N LEU A 35 7.21 1.91 -3.25
CA LEU A 35 6.48 2.84 -4.11
C LEU A 35 6.03 4.09 -3.34
N LYS A 36 5.45 3.91 -2.15
CA LYS A 36 4.94 5.00 -1.30
C LYS A 36 5.11 4.67 0.19
N GLN A 37 5.19 5.70 1.03
CA GLN A 37 5.23 5.60 2.49
C GLN A 37 4.22 6.54 3.13
N PHE A 38 3.67 6.11 4.26
CA PHE A 38 2.69 6.85 5.06
C PHE A 38 3.02 6.73 6.55
N GLY A 39 2.71 7.77 7.32
CA GLY A 39 2.94 7.79 8.76
C GLY A 39 1.86 7.06 9.54
N THR A 40 0.66 6.94 8.96
CA THR A 40 -0.51 6.33 9.62
C THR A 40 -1.25 5.34 8.74
N LEU A 41 -2.01 4.44 9.37
CA LEU A 41 -2.88 3.50 8.66
C LEU A 41 -4.01 4.24 7.92
N ASP A 42 -4.53 5.33 8.49
CA ASP A 42 -5.57 6.14 7.86
C ASP A 42 -5.10 6.74 6.52
N GLU A 43 -3.88 7.28 6.45
CA GLU A 43 -3.28 7.78 5.21
C GLU A 43 -3.15 6.70 4.14
N LEU A 44 -2.67 5.51 4.52
CA LEU A 44 -2.60 4.36 3.61
C LEU A 44 -3.99 3.97 3.09
N LEU A 45 -4.97 3.80 3.99
CA LEU A 45 -6.33 3.40 3.61
C LEU A 45 -7.01 4.45 2.74
N ARG A 46 -6.81 5.75 3.00
CA ARG A 46 -7.33 6.83 2.15
C ARG A 46 -6.78 6.73 0.74
N GLN A 47 -5.48 6.47 0.58
CA GLN A 47 -4.88 6.30 -0.74
C GLN A 47 -5.48 5.08 -1.46
N VAL A 48 -5.58 3.94 -0.76
CA VAL A 48 -6.12 2.68 -1.31
C VAL A 48 -7.58 2.86 -1.74
N LEU A 49 -8.41 3.46 -0.88
CA LEU A 49 -9.83 3.70 -1.19
C LEU A 49 -9.99 4.71 -2.32
N LYS A 50 -9.16 5.76 -2.36
CA LYS A 50 -9.17 6.72 -3.46
C LYS A 50 -8.86 6.04 -4.79
N GLU A 51 -7.80 5.23 -4.86
CA GLU A 51 -7.44 4.49 -6.07
C GLU A 51 -8.54 3.51 -6.49
N ALA A 52 -9.15 2.80 -5.53
CA ALA A 52 -10.23 1.86 -5.82
C ALA A 52 -11.47 2.57 -6.41
N LEU A 53 -11.89 3.70 -5.80
CA LEU A 53 -13.07 4.44 -6.21
C LEU A 53 -12.86 5.27 -7.49
N GLU A 54 -11.66 5.80 -7.73
CA GLU A 54 -11.35 6.55 -8.96
C GLU A 54 -11.36 5.62 -10.19
N ASN A 55 -10.91 4.37 -10.05
CA ASN A 55 -10.91 3.38 -11.13
C ASN A 55 -12.32 2.94 -11.58
N GLU A 56 -13.36 3.13 -10.75
CA GLU A 56 -14.75 2.83 -11.13
C GLU A 56 -15.34 3.87 -12.09
N THR A 57 -14.79 5.09 -12.15
CA THR A 57 -15.38 6.20 -12.93
C THR A 57 -14.94 6.20 -14.39
N ILE A 58 -13.88 5.46 -14.74
CA ILE A 58 -13.32 5.41 -16.11
C ILE A 58 -13.84 4.17 -16.87
N SER A 59 -14.46 3.21 -16.18
CA SER A 59 -14.98 1.97 -16.77
C SER A 59 -16.47 1.99 -17.11
N SER A 60 -17.13 3.15 -16.98
CA SER A 60 -18.58 3.36 -17.23
C SER A 60 -18.84 4.28 -18.41
#